data_AF-C1D1E1-F1
#
_entry.id   AF-C1D1E1-F1
#
_cell.length_a   1.000
_cell.length_b   1.000
_cell.length_c   1.000
_cell.angle_alpha   90.00
_cell.angle_beta   90.00
_cell.angle_gamma   90.00
#
_symmetry.space_group_name_H-M   'P 1'
#
loop_
_entity.id
_entity.type
_entity.pdbx_description
1 polymer ?
#
loop_
_entity_poly.entity_id
_entity_poly.type
_entity_poly.pdbx_seq_one_letter_code
_entity_poly.pdbx_strand_id
1 'polypeptide(L)'
;MMDIFNMLGGMGQAQQTVSRQLGTSPHQTEAAMEAALPLLLGALTRNAQTPEGAAALSGALDRHDGRALDLFGQGQVPDPQDGQKILGHLFGNQQHAAANAVSRRAGIDPQMAMQVLMMLAPLVLNYLGRLRQGQPGGSRQGDNAGTGGGGFDIGSILGGLLGGGMGSGTGNGYAQRTQVPDDQSGGVLGGGPVIPGLPSQDEPTGQWHRPQPPMGQQANTGGLIGTLNNVLDRDGDGNALDDLIGMFGGQRR
;
A
#
# COMPACT_ATOMS: atom_id res chain seq x y z
N MET A 1 18.70 14.92 11.35
CA MET A 1 19.06 13.50 11.66
C MET A 1 18.95 13.16 13.15
N MET A 2 18.74 14.11 14.07
CA MET A 2 18.54 13.84 15.51
C MET A 2 17.13 13.29 15.83
N ASP A 3 16.16 13.47 14.95
CA ASP A 3 14.75 13.16 15.22
C ASP A 3 14.43 11.66 15.14
N ILE A 4 15.14 10.91 14.30
CA ILE A 4 14.99 9.44 14.20
C ILE A 4 15.47 8.79 15.50
N PHE A 5 16.52 9.33 16.14
CA PHE A 5 17.03 8.80 17.40
C PHE A 5 16.11 9.10 18.59
N ASN A 6 15.43 10.25 18.59
CA ASN A 6 14.41 10.57 19.61
C ASN A 6 13.11 9.78 19.38
N MET A 7 12.73 9.55 18.12
CA MET A 7 11.56 8.76 17.75
C MET A 7 11.78 7.25 17.97
N LEU A 8 12.99 6.76 17.70
CA LEU A 8 13.43 5.40 18.04
C LEU A 8 13.70 5.25 19.54
N GLY A 9 14.04 6.34 20.24
CA GLY A 9 14.17 6.38 21.69
C GLY A 9 12.87 6.00 22.39
N GLY A 10 11.73 6.55 21.96
CA GLY A 10 10.41 6.17 22.48
C GLY A 10 10.02 4.73 22.13
N MET A 11 10.32 4.28 20.90
CA MET A 11 10.00 2.92 20.47
C MET A 11 10.88 1.85 21.13
N GLY A 12 12.15 2.17 21.42
CA GLY A 12 13.07 1.30 22.15
C GLY A 12 12.67 1.11 23.62
N GLN A 13 12.18 2.17 24.28
CA GLN A 13 11.63 2.07 25.64
C GLN A 13 10.35 1.22 25.66
N ALA A 14 9.48 1.39 24.66
CA ALA A 14 8.29 0.59 24.50
C ALA A 14 8.64 -0.90 24.30
N GLN A 15 9.56 -1.23 23.40
CA GLN A 15 10.02 -2.60 23.17
C GLN A 15 10.63 -3.24 24.43
N GLN A 16 11.42 -2.47 25.19
CA GLN A 16 11.98 -2.93 26.47
C GLN A 16 10.89 -3.17 27.52
N THR A 17 9.85 -2.34 27.54
CA THR A 17 8.71 -2.50 28.45
C THR A 17 7.92 -3.76 28.09
N VAL A 18 7.64 -3.98 26.80
CA VAL A 18 6.96 -5.18 26.30
C VAL A 18 7.72 -6.45 26.63
N SER A 19 9.02 -6.51 26.30
CA SER A 19 9.84 -7.70 26.56
C SER A 19 9.94 -8.04 28.05
N ARG A 20 10.02 -7.04 28.93
CA ARG A 20 9.99 -7.25 30.38
C ARG A 20 8.62 -7.73 30.88
N GLN A 21 7.55 -7.14 30.36
CA GLN A 21 6.18 -7.48 30.78
C GLN A 21 5.78 -8.90 30.34
N LEU A 22 6.24 -9.32 29.16
CA LEU A 22 5.92 -10.62 28.57
C LEU A 22 6.98 -11.70 28.83
N GLY A 23 8.14 -11.33 29.39
CA GLY A 23 9.25 -12.26 29.60
C GLY A 23 9.85 -12.82 28.31
N THR A 24 9.71 -12.12 27.19
CA THR A 24 10.18 -12.54 25.85
C THR A 24 11.48 -11.86 25.45
N SER A 25 12.27 -12.50 24.59
CA SER A 25 13.42 -11.81 23.98
C SER A 25 12.97 -10.73 23.00
N PRO A 26 13.82 -9.72 22.69
CA PRO A 26 13.50 -8.72 21.67
C PRO A 26 13.12 -9.34 20.32
N HIS A 27 13.87 -10.37 19.90
CA HIS A 27 13.62 -11.12 18.66
C HIS A 27 12.29 -11.88 18.68
N GLN A 28 11.96 -12.57 19.79
CA GLN A 28 10.67 -13.24 19.92
C GLN A 28 9.50 -12.26 19.89
N THR A 29 9.68 -11.10 20.52
CA THR A 29 8.67 -10.03 20.54
C THR A 29 8.43 -9.49 19.14
N GLU A 30 9.50 -9.21 18.39
CA GLU A 30 9.44 -8.76 17.00
C GLU A 30 8.72 -9.78 16.11
N ALA A 31 9.14 -11.06 16.14
CA ALA A 31 8.50 -12.13 15.39
C ALA A 31 7.01 -12.31 15.76
N ALA A 32 6.66 -12.12 17.03
CA ALA A 32 5.27 -12.17 17.47
C ALA A 32 4.44 -10.99 16.94
N MET A 33 5.00 -9.78 16.92
CA MET A 33 4.35 -8.60 16.33
C MET A 33 4.14 -8.78 14.82
N GLU A 34 5.16 -9.25 14.09
CA GLU A 34 5.08 -9.53 12.66
C GLU A 34 4.03 -10.60 12.33
N ALA A 35 3.87 -11.61 13.19
CA ALA A 35 2.85 -12.63 13.04
C ALA A 35 1.44 -12.14 13.39
N ALA A 36 1.33 -11.32 14.43
CA ALA A 36 0.06 -10.86 15.00
C ALA A 36 -0.60 -9.77 14.16
N LEU A 37 0.18 -8.82 13.60
CA LEU A 37 -0.36 -7.67 12.87
C LEU A 37 -1.25 -8.08 11.68
N PRO A 38 -0.83 -9.00 10.78
CA PRO A 38 -1.69 -9.43 9.68
C PRO A 38 -2.95 -10.15 10.15
N LEU A 39 -2.87 -10.90 11.26
CA LEU A 39 -4.02 -11.61 11.83
C LEU A 39 -5.05 -10.63 12.42
N LEU A 40 -4.59 -9.62 13.16
CA LEU A 40 -5.43 -8.56 13.72
C LEU A 40 -6.12 -7.77 12.61
N LEU A 41 -5.37 -7.35 11.58
CA LEU A 41 -5.94 -6.63 10.44
C LEU A 41 -6.93 -7.50 9.67
N GLY A 42 -6.62 -8.77 9.44
CA GLY A 42 -7.52 -9.70 8.79
C GLY A 42 -8.83 -9.92 9.56
N ALA A 43 -8.77 -9.98 10.89
CA ALA A 43 -9.95 -10.08 11.76
C ALA A 43 -10.80 -8.79 11.72
N LEU A 44 -10.16 -7.63 11.79
CA LEU A 44 -10.83 -6.32 11.65
C LEU A 44 -11.54 -6.20 10.31
N THR A 45 -10.86 -6.52 9.21
CA THR A 45 -11.43 -6.49 7.85
C THR A 45 -12.63 -7.42 7.75
N ARG A 46 -12.53 -8.65 8.26
CA ARG A 46 -13.63 -9.61 8.25
C ARG A 46 -14.84 -9.12 9.04
N ASN A 47 -14.63 -8.52 10.20
CA ASN A 47 -15.72 -8.00 11.01
C ASN A 47 -16.37 -6.77 10.38
N ALA A 48 -15.60 -5.92 9.72
CA ALA A 48 -16.11 -4.75 8.99
C ALA A 48 -16.97 -5.12 7.77
N GLN A 49 -17.00 -6.40 7.36
CA GLN A 49 -17.87 -6.85 6.26
C GLN A 49 -19.35 -6.94 6.66
N THR A 50 -19.68 -6.96 7.95
CA THR A 50 -21.07 -6.92 8.42
C THR A 50 -21.45 -5.52 8.88
N PRO A 51 -22.72 -5.09 8.72
CA PRO A 51 -23.20 -3.80 9.22
C PRO A 51 -22.94 -3.60 10.72
N GLU A 52 -23.16 -4.65 11.52
CA GLU A 52 -22.97 -4.63 12.96
C GLU A 52 -21.48 -4.51 13.33
N GLY A 53 -20.61 -5.25 12.63
CA GLY A 53 -19.18 -5.22 12.89
C GLY A 53 -18.53 -3.91 12.43
N ALA A 54 -19.01 -3.33 11.34
CA ALA A 54 -18.61 -2.00 10.89
C ALA A 54 -19.00 -0.91 11.91
N ALA A 55 -20.22 -0.96 12.47
CA ALA A 55 -20.67 -0.03 13.51
C ALA A 55 -19.90 -0.22 14.84
N ALA A 56 -19.60 -1.46 15.21
CA ALA A 56 -18.78 -1.75 16.38
C ALA A 56 -17.34 -1.22 16.20
N LEU A 57 -16.78 -1.39 15.00
CA LEU A 57 -15.46 -0.88 14.65
C LEU A 57 -15.43 0.64 14.66
N SER A 58 -16.41 1.31 14.07
CA SER A 58 -16.46 2.79 14.08
C SER A 58 -16.50 3.33 15.50
N GLY A 59 -17.34 2.76 16.38
CA GLY A 59 -17.38 3.12 17.80
C GLY A 59 -16.10 2.78 18.57
N ALA A 60 -15.38 1.72 18.17
CA ALA A 60 -14.06 1.43 18.74
C ALA A 60 -13.01 2.47 18.29
N LEU A 61 -12.97 2.81 17.00
CA LEU A 61 -12.06 3.82 16.47
C LEU A 61 -12.31 5.23 17.04
N ASP A 62 -13.56 5.54 17.40
CA ASP A 62 -13.90 6.80 18.08
C ASP A 62 -13.42 6.84 19.54
N ARG A 63 -13.36 5.67 20.22
CA ARG A 63 -12.81 5.55 21.58
C ARG A 63 -11.29 5.48 21.62
N HIS A 64 -10.66 5.03 20.54
CA HIS A 64 -9.21 4.87 20.44
C HIS A 64 -8.61 5.95 19.54
N ASP A 65 -8.49 7.16 20.08
CA ASP A 65 -8.04 8.37 19.37
C ASP A 65 -6.51 8.49 19.18
N GLY A 66 -5.74 7.46 19.54
CA GLY A 66 -4.29 7.45 19.42
C GLY A 66 -3.55 7.72 20.73
N ARG A 67 -4.23 8.17 21.80
CA ARG A 67 -3.58 8.45 23.10
C ARG A 67 -2.86 7.25 23.67
N ALA A 68 -3.40 6.04 23.55
CA ALA A 68 -2.74 4.86 24.08
C ALA A 68 -1.41 4.59 23.37
N LEU A 69 -1.28 4.98 22.10
CA LEU A 69 -0.03 4.86 21.34
C LEU A 69 1.03 5.84 21.88
N ASP A 70 0.62 7.08 22.19
CA ASP A 70 1.52 8.09 22.77
C ASP A 70 1.94 7.69 24.21
N LEU A 71 1.02 7.15 25.02
CA LEU A 71 1.32 6.62 26.34
C LEU A 71 2.24 5.39 26.28
N PHE A 72 2.04 4.53 25.29
CA PHE A 72 2.91 3.38 25.04
C PHE A 72 4.33 3.79 24.66
N GLY A 73 4.49 4.83 23.83
CA GLY A 73 5.80 5.44 23.57
C GLY A 73 6.47 6.05 24.80
N GLN A 74 5.70 6.36 25.85
CA GLN A 74 6.20 6.81 27.16
C GLN A 74 6.43 5.65 28.16
N GLY A 75 6.29 4.39 27.72
CA GLY A 75 6.48 3.20 28.56
C GLY A 75 5.24 2.78 29.35
N GLN A 76 4.06 3.34 29.07
CA GLN A 76 2.80 2.90 29.69
C GLN A 76 2.12 1.84 28.83
N VAL A 77 1.89 0.66 29.41
CA VAL A 77 1.21 -0.43 28.71
C VAL A 77 -0.31 -0.21 28.66
N PRO A 78 -0.99 -0.57 27.56
CA PRO A 78 -2.45 -0.58 27.49
C PRO A 78 -3.09 -1.49 28.54
N ASP A 79 -4.34 -1.19 28.90
CA ASP A 79 -5.11 -2.01 29.85
C ASP A 79 -5.34 -3.43 29.27
N PRO A 80 -4.92 -4.50 29.97
CA PRO A 80 -5.11 -5.87 29.53
C PRO A 80 -6.59 -6.26 29.41
N GLN A 81 -7.49 -5.69 30.22
CA GLN A 81 -8.93 -5.96 30.14
C GLN A 81 -9.53 -5.40 28.85
N ASP A 82 -9.07 -4.22 28.43
CA ASP A 82 -9.49 -3.62 27.17
C ASP A 82 -9.01 -4.46 25.99
N GLY A 83 -7.74 -4.89 26.04
CA GLY A 83 -7.18 -5.86 25.10
C GLY A 83 -8.00 -7.14 24.97
N GLN A 84 -8.43 -7.73 26.09
CA GLN A 84 -9.25 -8.94 26.08
C GLN A 84 -10.61 -8.73 25.41
N LYS A 85 -11.30 -7.61 25.71
CA LYS A 85 -12.59 -7.26 25.11
C LYS A 85 -12.46 -7.06 23.61
N ILE A 86 -11.43 -6.34 23.18
CA ILE A 86 -11.14 -6.11 21.76
C ILE A 86 -10.91 -7.44 21.06
N LEU A 87 -10.05 -8.31 21.58
CA LEU A 87 -9.84 -9.64 20.99
C LEU A 87 -11.12 -10.48 20.96
N GLY A 88 -12.00 -10.34 21.96
CA GLY A 88 -13.28 -11.02 22.01
C GLY A 88 -14.18 -10.61 20.85
N HIS A 89 -14.20 -9.33 20.50
CA HIS A 89 -14.89 -8.84 19.33
C HIS A 89 -14.18 -9.22 18.02
N LEU A 90 -12.85 -9.16 17.97
CA LEU A 90 -12.08 -9.44 16.74
C LEU A 90 -12.15 -10.91 16.34
N PHE A 91 -11.88 -11.82 17.27
CA PHE A 91 -11.72 -13.23 16.98
C PHE A 91 -12.88 -14.10 17.50
N GLY A 92 -13.70 -13.61 18.44
CA GLY A 92 -14.74 -14.41 19.08
C GLY A 92 -14.16 -15.72 19.63
N ASN A 93 -14.69 -16.85 19.16
CA ASN A 93 -14.22 -18.18 19.56
C ASN A 93 -12.84 -18.56 19.00
N GLN A 94 -12.27 -17.77 18.09
CA GLN A 94 -10.99 -18.05 17.41
C GLN A 94 -9.77 -17.45 18.11
N GLN A 95 -9.92 -16.85 19.30
CA GLN A 95 -8.80 -16.27 20.06
C GLN A 95 -7.67 -17.28 20.27
N HIS A 96 -8.00 -18.51 20.66
CA HIS A 96 -7.01 -19.57 20.84
C HIS A 96 -6.34 -19.98 19.51
N ALA A 97 -7.08 -20.00 18.40
CA ALA A 97 -6.51 -20.31 17.09
C ALA A 97 -5.54 -19.21 16.64
N ALA A 98 -5.89 -17.94 16.86
CA ALA A 98 -5.03 -16.78 16.58
C ALA A 98 -3.76 -16.82 17.44
N ALA A 99 -3.89 -17.05 18.75
CA ALA A 99 -2.74 -17.20 19.64
C ALA A 99 -1.81 -18.35 19.22
N ASN A 100 -2.37 -19.50 18.82
CA ASN A 100 -1.59 -20.62 18.31
C ASN A 100 -0.88 -20.33 16.99
N ALA A 101 -1.46 -19.49 16.12
CA ALA A 101 -0.82 -19.08 14.87
C ALA A 101 0.39 -18.16 15.15
N VAL A 102 0.24 -17.21 16.06
CA VAL A 102 1.33 -16.32 16.51
C VAL A 102 2.42 -17.13 17.22
N SER A 103 2.03 -18.00 18.16
CA SER A 103 2.94 -18.87 18.91
C SER A 103 3.86 -19.69 18.01
N ARG A 104 3.29 -20.37 17.01
CA ARG A 104 4.06 -21.19 16.06
C ARG A 104 5.04 -20.37 15.23
N ARG A 105 4.67 -19.15 14.86
CA ARG A 105 5.50 -18.29 14.01
C ARG A 105 6.61 -17.60 14.81
N ALA A 106 6.34 -17.20 16.04
CA ALA A 106 7.27 -16.48 16.89
C ALA A 106 8.12 -17.40 17.80
N GLY A 107 7.79 -18.69 17.87
CA GLY A 107 8.47 -19.64 18.75
C GLY A 107 8.27 -19.31 20.24
N ILE A 108 7.07 -18.84 20.61
CA ILE A 108 6.69 -18.48 21.98
C ILE A 108 5.51 -19.33 22.46
N ASP A 109 5.32 -19.40 23.78
CA ASP A 109 4.18 -20.11 24.37
C ASP A 109 2.83 -19.49 23.93
N PRO A 110 1.77 -20.30 23.70
CA PRO A 110 0.45 -19.80 23.33
C PRO A 110 -0.16 -18.77 24.30
N GLN A 111 0.12 -18.87 25.61
CA GLN A 111 -0.32 -17.87 26.59
C GLN A 111 0.38 -16.54 26.37
N MET A 112 1.69 -16.57 26.08
CA MET A 112 2.45 -15.36 25.75
C MET A 112 1.98 -14.75 24.43
N ALA A 113 1.70 -15.58 23.43
CA ALA A 113 1.11 -15.13 22.18
C ALA A 113 -0.26 -14.45 22.38
N MET A 114 -1.09 -14.98 23.28
CA MET A 114 -2.36 -14.35 23.66
C MET A 114 -2.13 -12.98 24.31
N GLN A 115 -1.15 -12.85 25.21
CA GLN A 115 -0.80 -11.58 25.84
C GLN A 115 -0.28 -10.55 24.82
N VAL A 116 0.55 -10.99 23.86
CA VAL A 116 1.00 -10.14 22.74
C VAL A 116 -0.21 -9.61 21.96
N LEU A 117 -1.15 -10.48 21.60
CA LEU A 117 -2.37 -10.08 20.89
C LEU A 117 -3.20 -9.10 21.72
N MET A 118 -3.35 -9.33 23.03
CA MET A 118 -4.12 -8.46 23.93
C MET A 118 -3.53 -7.07 24.01
N MET A 119 -2.20 -6.98 24.03
CA MET A 119 -1.50 -5.70 24.11
C MET A 119 -1.46 -4.98 22.75
N LEU A 120 -1.31 -5.72 21.64
CA LEU A 120 -1.26 -5.13 20.30
C LEU A 120 -2.62 -4.65 19.79
N ALA A 121 -3.71 -5.34 20.13
CA ALA A 121 -5.02 -5.03 19.56
C ALA A 121 -5.47 -3.57 19.85
N PRO A 122 -5.37 -3.03 21.08
CA PRO A 122 -5.61 -1.62 21.35
C PRO A 122 -4.68 -0.69 20.55
N LEU A 123 -3.39 -1.03 20.43
CA LEU A 123 -2.42 -0.19 19.70
C LEU A 123 -2.77 -0.07 18.21
N VAL A 124 -3.20 -1.17 17.60
CA VAL A 124 -3.68 -1.19 16.21
C VAL A 124 -4.93 -0.32 16.06
N LEU A 125 -5.90 -0.44 16.97
CA LEU A 125 -7.10 0.40 16.94
C LEU A 125 -6.79 1.88 17.14
N ASN A 126 -5.86 2.22 18.04
CA ASN A 126 -5.41 3.59 18.28
C ASN A 126 -4.71 4.17 17.05
N TYR A 127 -3.91 3.37 16.36
CA TYR A 127 -3.27 3.76 15.12
C TYR A 127 -4.31 4.03 14.02
N LEU A 128 -5.28 3.13 13.85
CA LEU A 128 -6.37 3.28 12.88
C LEU A 128 -7.31 4.46 13.20
N GLY A 129 -7.62 4.67 14.48
CA GLY A 129 -8.46 5.78 14.93
C GLY A 129 -7.79 7.13 14.66
N ARG A 130 -6.48 7.22 14.93
CA ARG A 130 -5.66 8.37 14.58
C ARG A 130 -5.63 8.67 13.07
N LEU A 131 -5.54 7.63 12.23
CA LEU A 131 -5.63 7.78 10.77
C LEU A 131 -6.99 8.32 10.33
N ARG A 132 -8.09 7.79 10.90
CA ARG A 132 -9.46 8.26 10.61
C ARG A 132 -9.67 9.72 11.01
N GLN A 133 -9.05 10.16 12.10
CA GLN A 133 -9.14 11.54 12.58
C GLN A 133 -8.27 12.53 11.79
N GLY A 134 -7.58 12.06 10.73
CA GLY A 134 -6.77 12.92 9.86
C GLY A 134 -5.47 13.39 10.51
N GLN A 135 -4.98 12.69 11.54
CA GLN A 135 -3.80 13.09 12.29
C GLN A 135 -2.66 12.07 12.18
N PRO A 136 -2.11 11.76 10.99
CA PRO A 136 -0.97 10.86 10.89
C PRO A 136 0.27 11.52 11.49
N GLY A 137 0.69 11.08 12.68
CA GLY A 137 2.03 11.30 13.25
C GLY A 137 2.42 12.75 13.61
N GLY A 138 2.56 13.03 14.92
CA GLY A 138 3.29 14.18 15.45
C GLY A 138 2.46 15.45 15.72
N SER A 139 2.54 15.90 16.98
CA SER A 139 2.42 17.28 17.48
C SER A 139 1.27 18.17 17.02
N ARG A 140 0.44 18.53 18.01
CA ARG A 140 -0.31 19.79 18.05
C ARG A 140 0.65 20.96 17.80
N GLN A 141 0.54 21.60 16.64
CA GLN A 141 0.80 23.04 16.47
C GLN A 141 -0.10 23.46 15.31
N GLY A 142 -1.07 24.32 15.62
CA GLY A 142 -2.17 24.62 14.73
C GLY A 142 -1.73 25.28 13.44
N ASP A 143 -2.42 24.95 12.36
CA ASP A 143 -2.72 25.88 11.29
C ASP A 143 -4.08 25.50 10.67
N ASN A 144 -4.82 26.56 10.40
CA ASN A 144 -6.18 26.61 9.92
C ASN A 144 -6.30 25.94 8.53
N ALA A 145 -6.71 24.67 8.47
CA ALA A 145 -7.10 24.00 7.23
C ALA A 145 -8.58 23.64 7.31
N GLY A 146 -9.41 24.47 6.66
CA GLY A 146 -10.84 24.34 6.63
C GLY A 146 -11.33 23.14 5.83
N THR A 147 -12.58 22.79 6.12
CA THR A 147 -13.56 22.21 5.20
C THR A 147 -13.15 20.92 4.48
N GLY A 148 -13.43 19.78 5.12
CA GLY A 148 -13.46 18.50 4.43
C GLY A 148 -13.49 17.33 5.39
N GLY A 149 -14.65 17.05 5.98
CA GLY A 149 -14.93 15.78 6.66
C GLY A 149 -14.93 14.63 5.66
N GLY A 150 -13.75 14.23 5.19
CA GLY A 150 -13.53 13.03 4.40
C GLY A 150 -13.03 11.94 5.34
N GLY A 151 -13.97 11.29 6.03
CA GLY A 151 -13.65 10.08 6.78
C GLY A 151 -12.98 9.09 5.84
N PHE A 152 -11.75 8.68 6.16
CA PHE A 152 -11.08 7.60 5.46
C PHE A 152 -11.90 6.33 5.65
N ASP A 153 -12.69 5.99 4.64
CA ASP A 153 -13.49 4.78 4.63
C ASP A 153 -12.55 3.61 4.30
N ILE A 154 -12.30 2.77 5.29
CA ILE A 154 -11.46 1.56 5.14
C ILE A 154 -12.04 0.66 4.03
N GLY A 155 -13.34 0.69 3.81
CA GLY A 155 -14.01 0.04 2.68
C GLY A 155 -13.69 0.71 1.33
N SER A 156 -13.45 2.03 1.29
CA SER A 156 -12.96 2.72 0.08
C SER A 156 -11.48 2.49 -0.19
N ILE A 157 -10.64 2.35 0.84
CA ILE A 157 -9.23 1.98 0.65
C ILE A 157 -9.12 0.52 0.19
N LEU A 158 -9.83 -0.40 0.85
CA LEU A 158 -9.84 -1.82 0.47
C LEU A 158 -10.57 -2.03 -0.85
N GLY A 159 -11.65 -1.30 -1.11
CA GLY A 159 -12.35 -1.29 -2.39
C GLY A 159 -11.52 -0.69 -3.52
N GLY A 160 -10.70 0.32 -3.24
CA GLY A 160 -9.75 0.89 -4.20
C GLY A 160 -8.57 -0.03 -4.49
N LEU A 161 -8.08 -0.78 -3.50
CA LEU A 161 -6.96 -1.71 -3.66
C LEU A 161 -7.37 -3.04 -4.29
N LEU A 162 -8.58 -3.53 -3.98
CA LEU A 162 -9.08 -4.83 -4.44
C LEU A 162 -10.01 -4.72 -5.65
N GLY A 163 -10.60 -3.54 -5.89
CA GLY A 163 -11.49 -3.25 -7.02
C GLY A 163 -10.95 -2.24 -8.03
N GLY A 164 -9.78 -1.63 -7.79
CA GLY A 164 -9.16 -0.62 -8.66
C GLY A 164 -8.26 -1.22 -9.76
N GLY A 165 -8.74 -2.23 -10.47
CA GLY A 165 -8.20 -2.57 -11.77
C GLY A 165 -8.78 -1.63 -12.83
N MET A 166 -7.95 -0.74 -13.37
CA MET A 166 -8.19 0.00 -14.63
C MET A 166 -9.23 1.16 -14.58
N GLY A 167 -8.74 2.39 -14.70
CA GLY A 167 -9.54 3.52 -15.18
C GLY A 167 -9.70 4.68 -14.21
N SER A 168 -8.75 5.61 -14.21
CA SER A 168 -9.04 7.01 -13.87
C SER A 168 -8.33 7.91 -14.87
N GLY A 169 -8.99 8.05 -16.03
CA GLY A 169 -8.92 9.27 -16.80
C GLY A 169 -9.70 10.34 -16.03
N THR A 170 -9.02 11.37 -15.54
CA THR A 170 -9.65 12.60 -15.08
C THR A 170 -8.71 13.76 -15.39
N GLY A 171 -8.70 14.15 -16.66
CA GLY A 171 -8.17 15.42 -17.13
C GLY A 171 -9.34 16.38 -17.33
N ASN A 172 -9.66 17.13 -16.27
CA ASN A 172 -10.65 18.20 -16.26
C ASN A 172 -10.10 19.39 -17.06
N GLY A 173 -10.47 19.49 -18.34
CA GLY A 173 -10.15 20.62 -19.23
C GLY A 173 -11.34 21.56 -19.33
N TYR A 174 -11.21 22.73 -18.73
CA TYR A 174 -12.20 23.79 -18.63
C TYR A 174 -12.73 24.20 -20.01
N ALA A 175 -14.05 24.13 -20.15
CA ALA A 175 -14.78 24.85 -21.18
C ALA A 175 -14.66 26.35 -20.91
N GLN A 176 -13.85 27.05 -21.72
CA GLN A 176 -13.86 28.50 -21.77
C GLN A 176 -14.42 28.95 -23.13
N ARG A 177 -15.63 29.48 -23.03
CA ARG A 177 -16.42 30.11 -24.09
C ARG A 177 -16.06 31.59 -24.14
N THR A 178 -15.38 32.04 -25.18
CA THR A 178 -15.26 33.47 -25.58
C THR A 178 -14.83 33.50 -27.05
N GLN A 179 -15.77 33.72 -27.96
CA GLN A 179 -16.05 35.00 -28.64
C GLN A 179 -15.00 35.39 -29.68
N VAL A 180 -15.49 35.42 -30.92
CA VAL A 180 -14.86 35.72 -32.20
C VAL A 180 -14.60 37.22 -32.32
N PRO A 181 -13.51 37.63 -33.00
CA PRO A 181 -13.69 38.61 -34.08
C PRO A 181 -13.00 38.21 -35.40
N ASP A 182 -13.65 38.59 -36.50
CA ASP A 182 -13.23 38.61 -37.90
C ASP A 182 -11.78 39.08 -38.13
N ASP A 183 -11.10 38.43 -39.08
CA ASP A 183 -10.30 39.16 -40.08
C ASP A 183 -10.33 38.42 -41.42
N GLN A 184 -10.87 39.11 -42.43
CA GLN A 184 -10.86 38.73 -43.83
C GLN A 184 -9.50 39.07 -44.44
N SER A 185 -8.86 38.14 -45.14
CA SER A 185 -8.28 38.41 -46.47
C SER A 185 -7.47 37.24 -47.06
N GLY A 186 -7.93 36.77 -48.22
CA GLY A 186 -7.07 36.52 -49.39
C GLY A 186 -6.17 35.27 -49.42
N GLY A 187 -6.54 34.30 -50.26
CA GLY A 187 -5.59 33.23 -50.63
C GLY A 187 -6.21 32.12 -51.46
N VAL A 188 -6.58 32.47 -52.69
CA VAL A 188 -7.03 31.60 -53.78
C VAL A 188 -6.07 30.44 -54.11
N LEU A 189 -6.63 29.40 -54.74
CA LEU A 189 -6.05 28.53 -55.80
C LEU A 189 -5.71 27.07 -55.45
N GLY A 190 -6.47 26.17 -56.09
CA GLY A 190 -6.07 24.80 -56.44
C GLY A 190 -6.83 23.73 -55.63
N GLY A 191 -7.84 23.02 -56.13
CA GLY A 191 -8.14 22.61 -57.50
C GLY A 191 -7.92 21.09 -57.63
N GLY A 192 -8.95 20.28 -57.36
CA GLY A 192 -8.94 18.85 -57.65
C GLY A 192 -10.18 18.11 -57.12
N PRO A 193 -11.01 17.48 -57.98
CA PRO A 193 -12.23 16.79 -57.54
C PRO A 193 -11.91 15.43 -56.91
N VAL A 194 -12.59 15.11 -55.80
CA VAL A 194 -12.64 13.76 -55.26
C VAL A 194 -13.57 12.91 -56.13
N ILE A 195 -13.04 11.86 -56.76
CA ILE A 195 -13.80 10.88 -57.55
C ILE A 195 -13.98 9.60 -56.71
N PRO A 196 -15.22 9.21 -56.37
CA PRO A 196 -15.48 7.96 -55.65
C PRO A 196 -15.63 6.74 -56.59
N GLY A 197 -14.89 5.66 -56.30
CA GLY A 197 -15.20 4.28 -56.68
C GLY A 197 -14.60 3.72 -57.99
N LEU A 198 -13.67 2.76 -57.89
CA LEU A 198 -13.54 1.52 -58.69
C LEU A 198 -12.27 0.71 -58.25
N PRO A 199 -12.20 -0.62 -58.53
CA PRO A 199 -11.29 -1.56 -57.89
C PRO A 199 -10.15 -2.12 -58.80
N SER A 200 -9.24 -2.88 -58.16
CA SER A 200 -8.52 -4.06 -58.66
C SER A 200 -7.15 -3.94 -59.38
N GLN A 201 -6.21 -4.77 -58.87
CA GLN A 201 -5.24 -5.64 -59.60
C GLN A 201 -3.81 -5.16 -59.94
N ASP A 202 -2.86 -5.95 -59.40
CA ASP A 202 -1.61 -6.51 -59.94
C ASP A 202 -0.43 -5.63 -60.43
N GLU A 203 0.76 -5.94 -59.86
CA GLU A 203 2.15 -5.57 -60.22
C GLU A 203 2.58 -6.05 -61.64
N PRO A 204 3.82 -5.87 -62.20
CA PRO A 204 5.11 -5.35 -61.66
C PRO A 204 5.93 -4.41 -62.60
N THR A 205 6.99 -3.76 -62.10
CA THR A 205 8.35 -3.72 -62.72
C THR A 205 9.32 -2.77 -61.98
N GLY A 206 10.32 -3.39 -61.32
CA GLY A 206 11.73 -2.96 -61.27
C GLY A 206 12.10 -1.55 -60.80
N GLN A 207 12.63 -1.45 -59.58
CA GLN A 207 13.93 -0.78 -59.38
C GLN A 207 14.57 -1.08 -58.02
N TRP A 208 15.78 -1.63 -58.09
CA TRP A 208 16.68 -1.94 -56.98
C TRP A 208 17.35 -0.68 -56.44
N HIS A 209 17.17 -0.32 -55.16
CA HIS A 209 18.15 0.49 -54.42
C HIS A 209 18.06 0.25 -52.88
N ARG A 210 19.02 -0.49 -52.35
CA ARG A 210 19.59 -0.35 -50.99
C ARG A 210 20.97 0.32 -51.19
N PRO A 211 21.62 1.03 -50.22
CA PRO A 211 21.56 0.82 -48.76
C PRO A 211 21.67 2.09 -47.86
N GLN A 212 21.53 1.85 -46.53
CA GLN A 212 22.19 2.47 -45.36
C GLN A 212 21.25 3.08 -44.28
N PRO A 213 21.39 2.67 -43.00
CA PRO A 213 20.67 3.27 -41.88
C PRO A 213 21.48 4.42 -41.23
N PRO A 214 20.85 5.55 -40.84
CA PRO A 214 21.46 6.48 -39.91
C PRO A 214 21.24 6.03 -38.46
N MET A 215 22.27 6.33 -37.67
CA MET A 215 22.54 5.99 -36.28
C MET A 215 21.41 6.32 -35.29
N GLY A 216 21.38 5.52 -34.22
CA GLY A 216 20.50 5.69 -33.08
C GLY A 216 20.68 7.02 -32.35
N GLN A 217 19.55 7.62 -31.99
CA GLN A 217 19.49 8.65 -30.96
C GLN A 217 19.28 8.00 -29.61
N GLN A 218 20.29 8.21 -28.78
CA GLN A 218 20.31 7.99 -27.34
C GLN A 218 19.12 8.70 -26.68
N ALA A 219 18.20 7.91 -26.12
CA ALA A 219 17.34 8.38 -25.06
C ALA A 219 18.04 8.12 -23.73
N ASN A 220 18.49 9.22 -23.12
CA ASN A 220 18.93 9.29 -21.74
C ASN A 220 17.72 9.10 -20.81
N THR A 221 17.51 7.87 -20.36
CA THR A 221 16.66 7.53 -19.19
C THR A 221 17.46 6.62 -18.26
N GLY A 222 18.59 7.15 -17.79
CA GLY A 222 19.31 6.59 -16.65
C GLY A 222 18.55 6.83 -15.35
N GLY A 223 18.25 5.76 -14.62
CA GLY A 223 17.79 5.84 -13.25
C GLY A 223 16.84 4.69 -12.86
N LEU A 224 17.41 3.60 -12.33
CA LEU A 224 16.75 2.55 -11.55
C LEU A 224 15.85 1.54 -12.28
N ILE A 225 15.14 1.89 -13.35
CA ILE A 225 14.26 0.92 -14.06
C ILE A 225 15.06 0.05 -15.04
N GLY A 226 16.07 0.60 -15.71
CA GLY A 226 16.92 -0.15 -16.65
C GLY A 226 17.93 -1.10 -15.98
N THR A 227 18.29 -0.86 -14.72
CA THR A 227 19.21 -1.72 -13.96
C THR A 227 18.54 -2.98 -13.40
N LEU A 228 17.22 -2.97 -13.20
CA LEU A 228 16.49 -4.13 -12.68
C LEU A 228 16.22 -5.18 -13.77
N ASN A 229 15.98 -4.75 -15.02
CA ASN A 229 15.80 -5.70 -16.13
C ASN A 229 17.10 -6.45 -16.49
N ASN A 230 18.26 -5.78 -16.40
CA ASN A 230 19.54 -6.40 -16.75
C ASN A 230 20.19 -7.24 -15.63
N VAL A 231 19.61 -7.25 -14.42
CA VAL A 231 20.09 -8.05 -13.29
C VAL A 231 19.26 -9.33 -13.09
N LEU A 232 18.01 -9.35 -13.56
CA LEU A 232 17.13 -10.53 -13.48
C LEU A 232 17.10 -11.38 -14.75
N ASP A 233 17.61 -10.88 -15.87
CA ASP A 233 17.66 -11.60 -17.15
C ASP A 233 19.12 -11.88 -17.51
N ARG A 234 19.65 -13.01 -17.01
CA ARG A 234 21.08 -13.32 -17.14
C ARG A 234 21.42 -13.99 -18.48
N ASP A 235 20.46 -14.60 -19.15
CA ASP A 235 20.64 -15.29 -20.42
C ASP A 235 19.69 -14.83 -21.56
N GLY A 236 18.75 -13.91 -21.29
CA GLY A 236 18.02 -13.16 -22.32
C GLY A 236 16.75 -13.84 -22.82
N ASP A 237 16.15 -14.73 -22.03
CA ASP A 237 15.02 -15.58 -22.46
C ASP A 237 13.63 -15.06 -22.02
N GLY A 238 13.59 -14.11 -21.07
CA GLY A 238 12.36 -13.50 -20.56
C GLY A 238 11.58 -14.32 -19.52
N ASN A 239 12.15 -15.38 -18.94
CA ASN A 239 11.50 -16.23 -17.92
C ASN A 239 12.24 -16.22 -16.58
N ALA A 240 11.96 -15.22 -15.74
CA ALA A 240 12.52 -15.13 -14.37
C ALA A 240 12.17 -16.32 -13.42
N LEU A 241 11.28 -17.23 -13.84
CA LEU A 241 10.89 -18.42 -13.08
C LEU A 241 11.87 -19.58 -13.25
N ASP A 242 12.62 -19.66 -14.36
CA ASP A 242 13.60 -20.74 -14.58
C ASP A 242 14.90 -20.46 -13.79
N ASP A 243 15.31 -19.18 -13.71
CA ASP A 243 16.48 -18.73 -12.95
C ASP A 243 16.34 -18.94 -11.43
N LEU A 244 15.12 -18.82 -10.90
CA LEU A 244 14.87 -19.03 -9.47
C LEU A 244 14.97 -20.51 -9.07
N ILE A 245 14.65 -21.42 -10.00
CA ILE A 245 14.76 -22.87 -9.80
C ILE A 245 16.24 -23.31 -9.92
N GLY A 246 17.03 -22.63 -10.77
CA GLY A 246 18.47 -22.84 -10.90
C GLY A 246 19.29 -22.47 -9.65
N MET A 247 18.84 -21.51 -8.83
CA MET A 247 19.56 -21.10 -7.60
C MET A 247 19.35 -22.05 -6.40
N PHE A 248 18.30 -22.88 -6.40
CA PHE A 248 17.96 -23.76 -5.26
C PHE A 248 18.22 -25.25 -5.49
N GLY A 249 18.55 -25.65 -6.73
CA GLY A 249 18.87 -27.02 -7.11
C GLY A 249 20.37 -27.27 -7.26
N GLY A 250 21.09 -27.30 -6.13
CA GLY A 250 22.52 -27.63 -6.12
C GLY A 250 22.84 -28.92 -6.89
N GLN A 251 23.71 -28.78 -7.89
CA GLN A 251 24.38 -29.85 -8.62
C GLN A 251 24.79 -31.02 -7.70
N ARG A 252 24.23 -32.20 -7.94
CA ARG A 252 24.91 -33.46 -7.63
C ARG A 252 25.36 -34.06 -8.96
N ARG A 253 26.66 -33.98 -9.22
CA ARG A 253 27.35 -34.96 -10.07
C ARG A 253 27.59 -36.22 -9.25
#